data_AF-A0A3M1J4G5-F1
#
_entry.id   AF-A0A3M1J4G5-F1
#
_cell.length_a   1.000
_cell.length_b   1.000
_cell.length_c   1.000
_cell.angle_alpha   90.00
_cell.angle_beta   90.00
_cell.angle_gamma   90.00
#
_symmetry.space_group_name_H-M   'P 1'
#
loop_
_entity.id
_entity.type
_entity.pdbx_description
1 polymer ?
#
loop_
_entity_poly.entity_id
_entity_poly.type
_entity_poly.pdbx_seq_one_letter_code
_entity_poly.pdbx_strand_id
1 'polypeptide(L)'
;MILRFIPSFVLGCLALILVGCNAAEAYRQALDTFSQAAALEISQDETMTKPNSYLDISSLYPAAASPAPTKQDAGYFYGKTLDLLAKALKGESQLAKLGILDNAYTLQALTQWRQGNYEAVQQTLSTMDTLPSNDNDPDDIRDEALRKALPGLINIDRAYQALQESQAAMKKLGDTPESERKAKYEMIKSFYTQYATDDSDGAPSVERAFAILDYALQDVPQNEDVYLYLLNSKLAGLDTWGDLLFNTFTASRRLSVSTFAPEEKAWIDNERSAYEARRKAMLARLEEVVGSKTHELYKYWIGVL
;
A
#
# COMPACT_ATOMS: atom_id res chain seq x y z
N MET A 1 -69.99 -21.95 7.44
CA MET A 1 -68.97 -21.99 6.37
C MET A 1 -68.57 -20.56 6.07
N ILE A 2 -67.53 -20.05 6.74
CA ILE A 2 -67.02 -18.67 6.58
C ILE A 2 -65.55 -18.80 6.19
N LEU A 3 -65.26 -18.67 4.89
CA LEU A 3 -63.88 -18.51 4.40
C LEU A 3 -63.45 -17.07 4.64
N ARG A 4 -62.41 -16.87 5.46
CA ARG A 4 -61.76 -15.58 5.66
C ARG A 4 -60.76 -15.33 4.51
N PHE A 5 -61.03 -14.29 3.73
CA PHE A 5 -60.07 -13.68 2.81
C PHE A 5 -58.94 -13.04 3.63
N ILE A 6 -57.73 -13.60 3.54
CA ILE A 6 -56.52 -12.91 3.96
C ILE A 6 -56.13 -11.98 2.79
N PRO A 7 -56.05 -10.65 2.98
CA PRO A 7 -55.72 -9.73 1.90
C PRO A 7 -54.25 -9.95 1.49
N SER A 8 -54.04 -10.36 0.24
CA SER A 8 -52.72 -10.57 -0.40
C SER A 8 -51.79 -9.34 -0.42
N PHE A 9 -52.23 -8.21 0.14
CA PHE A 9 -51.45 -6.97 0.25
C PHE A 9 -50.42 -7.01 1.39
N VAL A 10 -50.65 -7.79 2.45
CA VAL A 10 -49.75 -7.85 3.62
C VAL A 10 -48.52 -8.73 3.36
N LEU A 11 -48.61 -9.72 2.46
CA LEU A 11 -47.47 -10.58 2.10
C LEU A 11 -46.44 -9.89 1.18
N GLY A 12 -46.87 -8.90 0.38
CA GLY A 12 -45.98 -8.16 -0.52
C GLY A 12 -45.04 -7.18 0.21
N CYS A 13 -45.48 -6.59 1.31
CA CYS A 13 -44.67 -5.66 2.09
C CYS A 13 -43.59 -6.35 2.93
N LEU A 14 -43.77 -7.61 3.34
CA LEU A 14 -42.75 -8.36 4.10
C LEU A 14 -41.58 -8.84 3.23
N ALA A 15 -41.84 -9.14 1.95
CA ALA A 15 -40.79 -9.55 1.00
C ALA A 15 -39.83 -8.40 0.63
N LEU A 16 -40.29 -7.14 0.70
CA LEU A 16 -39.46 -5.96 0.44
C LEU A 16 -38.51 -5.62 1.59
N ILE A 17 -38.80 -6.06 2.82
CA ILE A 17 -37.94 -5.79 3.99
C ILE A 17 -36.77 -6.78 4.07
N LEU A 18 -36.93 -8.02 3.59
CA LEU A 18 -35.87 -9.04 3.61
C LEU A 18 -34.79 -8.85 2.52
N VAL A 19 -35.09 -8.10 1.46
CA VAL A 19 -34.10 -7.76 0.41
C VAL A 19 -33.24 -6.53 0.81
N GLY A 20 -33.68 -5.76 1.79
CA GLY A 20 -33.06 -4.49 2.20
C GLY A 20 -31.76 -4.60 3.01
N CYS A 21 -31.38 -5.79 3.49
CA CYS A 21 -30.16 -5.99 4.32
C CYS A 21 -29.01 -6.72 3.61
N ASN A 22 -29.17 -7.12 2.35
CA ASN A 22 -28.17 -7.99 1.69
C ASN A 22 -26.86 -7.26 1.35
N ALA A 23 -26.93 -6.00 0.89
CA ALA A 23 -25.73 -5.26 0.49
C ALA A 23 -24.85 -4.88 1.69
N ALA A 24 -25.47 -4.34 2.75
CA ALA A 24 -24.78 -3.96 3.99
C ALA A 24 -24.17 -5.17 4.70
N GLU A 25 -24.90 -6.30 4.75
CA GLU A 25 -24.38 -7.54 5.33
C GLU A 25 -23.22 -8.11 4.51
N ALA A 26 -23.31 -8.09 3.17
CA ALA A 26 -22.22 -8.52 2.31
C ALA A 26 -20.97 -7.63 2.47
N TYR A 27 -21.14 -6.31 2.59
CA TYR A 27 -20.04 -5.40 2.89
C TYR A 27 -19.41 -5.69 4.26
N ARG A 28 -20.22 -5.88 5.31
CA ARG A 28 -19.73 -6.24 6.65
C ARG A 28 -18.92 -7.55 6.64
N GLN A 29 -19.40 -8.55 5.90
CA GLN A 29 -18.66 -9.80 5.72
C GLN A 29 -17.38 -9.61 4.92
N ALA A 30 -17.37 -8.71 3.92
CA ALA A 30 -16.17 -8.37 3.16
C ALA A 30 -15.12 -7.73 4.08
N LEU A 31 -15.51 -6.77 4.91
CA LEU A 31 -14.63 -6.12 5.88
C LEU A 31 -13.98 -7.13 6.83
N ASP A 32 -14.77 -8.01 7.44
CA ASP A 32 -14.25 -9.06 8.33
C ASP A 32 -13.33 -10.04 7.60
N THR A 33 -13.67 -10.41 6.36
CA THR A 33 -12.83 -11.30 5.53
C THR A 33 -11.51 -10.62 5.13
N PHE A 34 -11.54 -9.32 4.83
CA PHE A 34 -10.34 -8.53 4.53
C PHE A 34 -9.42 -8.46 5.75
N SER A 35 -9.98 -8.16 6.92
CA SER A 35 -9.23 -8.11 8.18
C SER A 35 -8.55 -9.44 8.49
N GLN A 36 -9.21 -10.57 8.24
CA GLN A 36 -8.60 -11.90 8.37
C GLN A 36 -7.44 -12.10 7.39
N ALA A 37 -7.60 -11.67 6.14
CA ALA A 37 -6.54 -11.74 5.13
C ALA A 37 -5.31 -10.92 5.55
N ALA A 38 -5.53 -9.67 5.99
CA ALA A 38 -4.48 -8.77 6.44
C ALA A 38 -3.72 -9.32 7.67
N ALA A 39 -4.43 -9.89 8.64
CA ALA A 39 -3.81 -10.53 9.80
C ALA A 39 -2.98 -11.76 9.41
N LEU A 40 -3.48 -12.59 8.49
CA LEU A 40 -2.77 -13.76 8.00
C LEU A 40 -1.48 -13.38 7.26
N GLU A 41 -1.51 -12.37 6.39
CA GLU A 41 -0.33 -11.93 5.64
C GLU A 41 0.83 -11.56 6.58
N ILE A 42 0.55 -10.81 7.64
CA ILE A 42 1.58 -10.41 8.62
C ILE A 42 2.11 -11.62 9.39
N SER A 43 1.22 -12.54 9.80
CA SER A 43 1.65 -13.75 10.52
C SER A 43 2.48 -14.73 9.66
N GLN A 44 2.37 -14.63 8.34
CA GLN A 44 3.12 -15.44 7.39
C GLN A 44 4.49 -14.82 7.03
N ASP A 45 4.68 -13.53 7.31
CA ASP A 45 5.98 -12.86 7.14
C ASP A 45 6.88 -13.12 8.36
N GLU A 46 7.51 -14.29 8.37
CA GLU A 46 8.47 -14.69 9.42
C GLU A 46 9.83 -13.98 9.30
N THR A 47 10.04 -13.18 8.26
CA THR A 47 11.38 -12.67 7.90
C THR A 47 11.74 -11.35 8.56
N MET A 48 10.75 -10.61 9.06
CA MET A 48 10.93 -9.29 9.69
C MET A 48 10.43 -9.28 11.12
N THR A 49 11.34 -9.10 12.09
CA THR A 49 10.96 -8.78 13.47
C THR A 49 10.60 -7.30 13.57
N LYS A 50 9.30 -6.99 13.43
CA LYS A 50 8.77 -5.63 13.61
C LYS A 50 8.48 -5.34 15.10
N PRO A 51 8.70 -4.10 15.60
CA PRO A 51 8.28 -3.71 16.94
C PRO A 51 6.76 -3.69 17.08
N ASN A 52 6.24 -3.81 18.31
CA ASN A 52 4.79 -3.84 18.55
C ASN A 52 4.06 -2.56 18.12
N SER A 53 4.76 -1.43 18.13
CA SER A 53 4.27 -0.13 17.65
C SER A 53 4.35 0.04 16.13
N TYR A 54 4.82 -0.96 15.38
CA TYR A 54 4.72 -0.95 13.92
C TYR A 54 3.26 -1.16 13.53
N LEU A 55 2.69 -0.22 12.78
CA LEU A 55 1.33 -0.33 12.26
C LEU A 55 1.37 -0.90 10.85
N ASP A 56 0.70 -2.04 10.67
CA ASP A 56 0.42 -2.66 9.39
C ASP A 56 -1.05 -2.42 8.99
N ILE A 57 -1.45 -2.83 7.78
CA ILE A 57 -2.83 -2.63 7.32
C ILE A 57 -3.87 -3.36 8.18
N SER A 58 -3.48 -4.45 8.86
CA SER A 58 -4.37 -5.15 9.81
C SER A 58 -4.67 -4.32 11.07
N SER A 59 -3.78 -3.38 11.43
CA SER A 59 -4.02 -2.43 12.52
C SER A 59 -5.13 -1.44 12.17
N LEU A 60 -5.23 -1.06 10.89
CA LEU A 60 -6.25 -0.15 10.37
C LEU A 60 -7.62 -0.83 10.18
N TYR A 61 -7.59 -2.15 9.93
CA TYR A 61 -8.78 -3.00 9.77
C TYR A 61 -8.71 -4.20 10.72
N PRO A 62 -8.88 -3.99 12.04
CA PRO A 62 -8.73 -5.05 13.02
C PRO A 62 -9.82 -6.11 12.85
N ALA A 63 -9.41 -7.38 12.84
CA ALA A 63 -10.37 -8.50 12.80
C ALA A 63 -11.15 -8.57 14.11
N ALA A 64 -12.47 -8.84 14.01
CA ALA A 64 -13.32 -8.99 15.20
C ALA A 64 -12.92 -10.21 16.05
N ALA A 65 -12.26 -11.20 15.44
CA ALA A 65 -11.68 -12.35 16.11
C ALA A 65 -10.35 -12.73 15.45
N SER A 66 -9.43 -13.30 16.22
CA SER A 66 -8.22 -13.90 15.66
C SER A 66 -8.60 -14.98 14.64
N PRO A 67 -7.96 -15.01 13.45
CA PRO A 67 -8.27 -16.02 12.45
C PRO A 67 -8.03 -17.41 13.05
N ALA A 68 -9.05 -18.27 12.98
CA ALA A 68 -8.91 -19.64 13.41
C ALA A 68 -7.82 -20.34 12.58
N PRO A 69 -7.08 -21.32 13.13
CA PRO A 69 -6.10 -22.08 12.38
C PRO A 69 -6.72 -22.64 11.09
N THR A 70 -6.23 -22.18 9.95
CA THR A 70 -6.76 -22.52 8.63
C THR A 70 -5.63 -22.94 7.71
N LYS A 71 -5.94 -23.82 6.74
CA LYS A 71 -5.01 -24.20 5.67
C LYS A 71 -4.99 -23.19 4.53
N GLN A 72 -5.89 -22.21 4.55
CA GLN A 72 -6.00 -21.18 3.53
C GLN A 72 -4.99 -20.06 3.82
N ASP A 73 -4.41 -19.50 2.77
CA ASP A 73 -3.51 -18.35 2.86
C ASP A 73 -4.27 -17.01 2.77
N ALA A 74 -3.55 -15.90 2.94
CA ALA A 74 -4.14 -14.55 2.80
C ALA A 74 -4.78 -14.34 1.42
N GLY A 75 -4.19 -14.89 0.35
CA GLY A 75 -4.68 -14.77 -1.02
C GLY A 75 -6.10 -15.32 -1.20
N TYR A 76 -6.40 -16.47 -0.59
CA TYR A 76 -7.76 -17.03 -0.56
C TYR A 76 -8.77 -16.05 0.06
N PHE A 77 -8.45 -15.46 1.22
CA PHE A 77 -9.36 -14.54 1.91
C PHE A 77 -9.52 -13.20 1.17
N TYR A 78 -8.46 -12.68 0.55
CA TYR A 78 -8.59 -11.53 -0.35
C TYR A 78 -9.51 -11.84 -1.55
N GLY A 79 -9.41 -13.03 -2.14
CA GLY A 79 -10.32 -13.46 -3.22
C GLY A 79 -11.78 -13.50 -2.76
N LYS A 80 -12.04 -14.08 -1.58
CA LYS A 80 -13.38 -14.11 -0.98
C LYS A 80 -13.90 -12.71 -0.64
N THR A 81 -13.02 -11.79 -0.24
CA THR A 81 -13.36 -10.39 0.01
C THR A 81 -13.92 -9.74 -1.26
N LEU A 82 -13.25 -9.94 -2.41
CA LEU A 82 -13.73 -9.43 -3.69
C LEU A 82 -15.09 -10.02 -4.09
N ASP A 83 -15.32 -11.32 -3.86
CA ASP A 83 -16.63 -11.95 -4.12
C ASP A 83 -17.75 -11.34 -3.28
N LEU A 84 -17.47 -10.98 -2.03
CA LEU A 84 -18.42 -10.34 -1.13
C LEU A 84 -18.66 -8.87 -1.51
N LEU A 85 -17.62 -8.14 -1.88
CA LEU A 85 -17.74 -6.78 -2.40
C LEU A 85 -18.53 -6.74 -3.71
N ALA A 86 -18.32 -7.69 -4.61
CA ALA A 86 -19.12 -7.81 -5.84
C ALA A 86 -20.61 -8.08 -5.56
N LYS A 87 -20.95 -8.70 -4.42
CA LYS A 87 -22.34 -8.84 -3.97
C LYS A 87 -22.86 -7.55 -3.33
N ALA A 88 -22.05 -6.90 -2.48
CA ALA A 88 -22.40 -5.66 -1.81
C ALA A 88 -22.68 -4.53 -2.82
N LEU A 89 -21.77 -4.35 -3.77
CA LEU A 89 -21.83 -3.32 -4.81
C LEU A 89 -22.96 -3.53 -5.82
N LYS A 90 -23.69 -4.66 -5.82
CA LYS A 90 -24.97 -4.76 -6.55
C LYS A 90 -26.08 -3.90 -5.93
N GLY A 91 -25.91 -3.53 -4.65
CA GLY A 91 -26.83 -2.69 -3.90
C GLY A 91 -26.28 -1.29 -3.65
N GLU A 92 -25.63 -0.65 -4.63
CA GLU A 92 -25.00 0.68 -4.45
C GLU A 92 -25.92 1.71 -3.81
N SER A 93 -27.19 1.79 -4.24
CA SER A 93 -28.16 2.73 -3.65
C SER A 93 -28.40 2.46 -2.16
N GLN A 94 -28.31 1.21 -1.71
CA GLN A 94 -28.40 0.88 -0.29
C GLN A 94 -27.14 1.33 0.45
N LEU A 95 -25.95 1.05 -0.09
CA LEU A 95 -24.67 1.45 0.50
C LEU A 95 -24.54 2.98 0.56
N ALA A 96 -24.97 3.69 -0.49
CA ALA A 96 -24.97 5.15 -0.55
C ALA A 96 -25.90 5.77 0.50
N LYS A 97 -27.10 5.22 0.70
CA LYS A 97 -28.02 5.67 1.77
C LYS A 97 -27.46 5.45 3.17
N LEU A 98 -26.56 4.47 3.31
CA LEU A 98 -25.87 4.15 4.55
C LEU A 98 -24.54 4.90 4.70
N GLY A 99 -24.12 5.69 3.69
CA GLY A 99 -22.86 6.42 3.72
C GLY A 99 -21.59 5.57 3.56
N ILE A 100 -21.71 4.30 3.15
CA ILE A 100 -20.58 3.33 3.11
C ILE A 100 -20.21 2.88 1.69
N LEU A 101 -20.71 3.56 0.66
CA LEU A 101 -20.41 3.21 -0.73
C LEU A 101 -18.93 3.45 -1.05
N ASP A 102 -18.39 4.58 -0.63
CA ASP A 102 -16.98 4.95 -0.87
C ASP A 102 -16.03 4.03 -0.09
N ASN A 103 -16.39 3.64 1.13
CA ASN A 103 -15.65 2.65 1.93
C ASN A 103 -15.65 1.27 1.24
N ALA A 104 -16.76 0.86 0.62
CA ALA A 104 -16.83 -0.41 -0.12
C ALA A 104 -15.91 -0.41 -1.34
N TYR A 105 -15.86 0.69 -2.10
CA TYR A 105 -14.93 0.84 -3.21
C TYR A 105 -13.47 0.98 -2.76
N THR A 106 -13.21 1.67 -1.65
CA THR A 106 -11.87 1.74 -1.04
C THR A 106 -11.38 0.36 -0.65
N LEU A 107 -12.22 -0.43 0.04
CA LEU A 107 -11.89 -1.79 0.44
C LEU A 107 -11.65 -2.69 -0.79
N GLN A 108 -12.39 -2.48 -1.89
CA GLN A 108 -12.16 -3.16 -3.16
C GLN A 108 -10.79 -2.83 -3.73
N ALA A 109 -10.45 -1.53 -3.81
CA ALA A 109 -9.18 -1.06 -4.33
C ALA A 109 -8.00 -1.57 -3.47
N LEU A 110 -8.11 -1.51 -2.15
CA LEU A 110 -7.12 -2.09 -1.23
C LEU A 110 -6.96 -3.59 -1.46
N THR A 111 -8.07 -4.34 -1.57
CA THR A 111 -8.02 -5.78 -1.82
C THR A 111 -7.35 -6.12 -3.15
N GLN A 112 -7.65 -5.36 -4.21
CA GLN A 112 -6.99 -5.52 -5.52
C GLN A 112 -5.50 -5.20 -5.45
N TRP A 113 -5.12 -4.14 -4.72
CA TRP A 113 -3.72 -3.77 -4.49
C TRP A 113 -2.95 -4.91 -3.79
N ARG A 114 -3.51 -5.49 -2.72
CA ARG A 114 -2.90 -6.63 -2.00
C ARG A 114 -2.75 -7.89 -2.85
N GLN A 115 -3.55 -8.03 -3.90
CA GLN A 115 -3.41 -9.11 -4.89
C GLN A 115 -2.48 -8.76 -6.05
N GLY A 116 -1.86 -7.58 -6.07
CA GLY A 116 -1.01 -7.12 -7.17
C GLY A 116 -1.78 -6.71 -8.43
N ASN A 117 -3.11 -6.60 -8.36
CA ASN A 117 -3.97 -6.26 -9.51
C ASN A 117 -4.05 -4.74 -9.72
N TYR A 118 -2.91 -4.10 -10.01
CA TYR A 118 -2.81 -2.63 -10.06
C TYR A 118 -3.68 -1.96 -11.12
N GLU A 119 -3.95 -2.64 -12.26
CA GLU A 119 -4.87 -2.11 -13.27
C GLU A 119 -6.31 -2.03 -12.73
N ALA A 120 -6.74 -3.06 -11.98
CA ALA A 120 -8.06 -3.09 -11.36
C ALA A 120 -8.19 -1.98 -10.30
N VAL A 121 -7.11 -1.71 -9.55
CA VAL A 121 -7.08 -0.57 -8.61
C VAL A 121 -7.38 0.74 -9.32
N GLN A 122 -6.73 1.01 -10.46
CA GLN A 122 -6.94 2.25 -11.22
C GLN A 122 -8.38 2.37 -11.73
N GLN A 123 -8.97 1.26 -12.19
CA GLN A 123 -10.38 1.23 -12.62
C GLN A 123 -11.33 1.53 -11.46
N THR A 124 -11.08 0.95 -10.28
CA THR A 124 -11.87 1.22 -9.08
C THR A 124 -11.72 2.68 -8.63
N LEU A 125 -10.50 3.22 -8.55
CA LEU A 125 -10.27 4.63 -8.19
C LEU A 125 -10.96 5.59 -9.18
N SER A 126 -10.89 5.30 -10.48
CA SER A 126 -11.59 6.09 -11.51
C SER A 126 -13.11 6.06 -11.35
N THR A 127 -13.66 4.94 -10.85
CA THR A 127 -15.09 4.84 -10.54
C THR A 127 -15.43 5.74 -9.35
N MET A 128 -14.60 5.73 -8.31
CA MET A 128 -14.79 6.56 -7.12
C MET A 128 -14.75 8.06 -7.41
N ASP A 129 -13.92 8.51 -8.34
CA ASP A 129 -13.85 9.92 -8.75
C ASP A 129 -15.16 10.43 -9.39
N THR A 130 -16.07 9.53 -9.75
CA THR A 130 -17.42 9.86 -10.26
C THR A 130 -18.51 9.88 -9.19
N LEU A 131 -18.20 9.40 -7.98
CA LEU A 131 -19.15 9.34 -6.87
C LEU A 131 -19.28 10.72 -6.20
N PRO A 132 -20.50 11.10 -5.75
CA PRO A 132 -20.67 12.33 -5.00
C PRO A 132 -20.00 12.22 -3.62
N SER A 133 -19.09 13.14 -3.31
CA SER A 133 -18.45 13.22 -1.98
C SER A 133 -19.51 13.35 -0.87
N ASN A 134 -19.34 12.57 0.19
CA ASN A 134 -20.25 12.53 1.31
C ASN A 134 -19.50 12.92 2.60
N ASP A 135 -19.22 14.21 2.76
CA ASP A 135 -18.28 14.81 3.73
C ASP A 135 -18.64 14.68 5.24
N ASN A 136 -19.40 13.67 5.68
CA ASN A 136 -20.00 13.61 7.03
C ASN A 136 -19.65 12.36 7.88
N ASP A 137 -18.65 11.53 7.55
CA ASP A 137 -18.30 10.32 8.34
C ASP A 137 -16.82 10.33 8.85
N PRO A 138 -16.51 10.00 10.12
CA PRO A 138 -15.14 9.80 10.60
C PRO A 138 -14.38 8.60 10.00
N ASP A 139 -15.05 7.50 9.64
CA ASP A 139 -14.43 6.37 8.91
C ASP A 139 -13.94 6.80 7.52
N ASP A 140 -14.43 7.94 7.04
CA ASP A 140 -14.00 8.62 5.82
C ASP A 140 -12.53 9.03 5.91
N ILE A 141 -12.01 9.53 7.04
CA ILE A 141 -10.62 10.03 7.10
C ILE A 141 -9.61 8.91 6.78
N ARG A 142 -9.78 7.73 7.38
CA ARG A 142 -8.90 6.58 7.12
C ARG A 142 -9.02 6.13 5.67
N ASP A 143 -10.24 5.86 5.23
CA ASP A 143 -10.48 5.25 3.91
C ASP A 143 -10.14 6.25 2.78
N GLU A 144 -10.44 7.53 2.95
CA GLU A 144 -10.06 8.61 2.04
C GLU A 144 -8.54 8.79 1.97
N ALA A 145 -7.84 8.77 3.12
CA ALA A 145 -6.39 8.84 3.13
C ALA A 145 -5.77 7.63 2.42
N LEU A 146 -6.28 6.42 2.67
CA LEU A 146 -5.83 5.21 1.99
C LEU A 146 -6.14 5.23 0.48
N ARG A 147 -7.32 5.70 0.09
CA ARG A 147 -7.72 5.89 -1.31
C ARG A 147 -6.75 6.83 -2.04
N LYS A 148 -6.48 8.01 -1.45
CA LYS A 148 -5.52 8.99 -1.98
C LYS A 148 -4.10 8.43 -2.03
N ALA A 149 -3.72 7.60 -1.04
CA ALA A 149 -2.40 7.02 -0.92
C ALA A 149 -2.12 5.85 -1.88
N LEU A 150 -3.16 5.12 -2.32
CA LEU A 150 -3.03 3.89 -3.10
C LEU A 150 -2.08 4.00 -4.31
N PRO A 151 -2.15 5.04 -5.16
CA PRO A 151 -1.20 5.19 -6.26
C PRO A 151 0.27 5.27 -5.79
N GLY A 152 0.52 5.93 -4.65
CA GLY A 152 1.85 6.01 -4.04
C GLY A 152 2.31 4.68 -3.45
N LEU A 153 1.41 3.94 -2.79
CA LEU A 153 1.70 2.60 -2.28
C LEU A 153 2.06 1.62 -3.41
N ILE A 154 1.33 1.67 -4.54
CA ILE A 154 1.66 0.89 -5.74
C ILE A 154 3.05 1.24 -6.29
N ASN A 155 3.44 2.51 -6.26
CA ASN A 155 4.76 2.93 -6.70
C ASN A 155 5.87 2.37 -5.79
N ILE A 156 5.64 2.26 -4.48
CA ILE A 156 6.58 1.62 -3.55
C ILE A 156 6.73 0.14 -3.88
N ASP A 157 5.63 -0.59 -4.13
CA ASP A 157 5.71 -2.01 -4.53
C ASP A 157 6.50 -2.19 -5.83
N ARG A 158 6.26 -1.32 -6.83
CA ARG A 158 6.97 -1.36 -8.11
C ARG A 158 8.46 -1.08 -7.95
N ALA A 159 8.82 -0.13 -7.08
CA ALA A 159 10.21 0.14 -6.76
C ALA A 159 10.88 -1.05 -6.06
N TYR A 160 10.16 -1.73 -5.17
CA TYR A 160 10.65 -2.94 -4.52
C TYR A 160 10.83 -4.10 -5.51
N GLN A 161 9.91 -4.28 -6.47
CA GLN A 161 10.10 -5.23 -7.57
C GLN A 161 11.34 -4.90 -8.40
N ALA A 162 11.55 -3.63 -8.76
CA ALA A 162 12.74 -3.18 -9.46
C ALA A 162 14.03 -3.40 -8.64
N LEU A 163 13.96 -3.28 -7.31
CA LEU A 163 15.08 -3.64 -6.42
C LEU A 163 15.42 -5.13 -6.54
N GLN A 164 14.44 -6.02 -6.53
CA GLN A 164 14.67 -7.46 -6.69
C GLN A 164 15.36 -7.77 -8.04
N GLU A 165 14.92 -7.12 -9.12
CA GLU A 165 15.55 -7.24 -10.44
C GLU A 165 16.98 -6.68 -10.45
N SER A 166 17.20 -5.53 -9.81
CA SER A 166 18.50 -4.89 -9.64
C SER A 166 19.47 -5.79 -8.84
N GLN A 167 19.00 -6.42 -7.77
CA GLN A 167 19.79 -7.39 -6.98
C GLN A 167 20.14 -8.63 -7.82
N ALA A 168 19.20 -9.14 -8.62
CA ALA A 168 19.46 -10.26 -9.54
C ALA A 168 20.49 -9.87 -10.63
N ALA A 169 20.41 -8.65 -11.14
CA ALA A 169 21.38 -8.09 -12.07
C ALA A 169 22.78 -7.97 -11.43
N MET A 170 22.83 -7.48 -10.19
CA MET A 170 24.05 -7.32 -9.40
C MET A 170 24.78 -8.64 -9.11
N LYS A 171 24.03 -9.70 -8.79
CA LYS A 171 24.60 -11.05 -8.58
C LYS A 171 25.32 -11.54 -9.83
N LYS A 172 24.73 -11.36 -11.01
CA LYS A 172 25.29 -11.77 -12.30
C LYS A 172 26.49 -10.92 -12.75
N LEU A 173 26.64 -9.71 -12.21
CA LEU A 173 27.71 -8.79 -12.62
C LEU A 173 29.12 -9.35 -12.36
N GLY A 174 29.29 -10.18 -11.31
CA GLY A 174 30.58 -10.81 -10.99
C GLY A 174 31.09 -11.75 -12.09
N ASP A 175 30.18 -12.45 -12.74
CA ASP A 175 30.46 -13.44 -13.79
C ASP A 175 30.39 -12.84 -15.21
N THR A 176 30.05 -11.56 -15.32
CA THR A 176 29.86 -10.88 -16.61
C THR A 176 31.23 -10.54 -17.24
N PRO A 177 31.46 -10.85 -18.53
CA PRO A 177 32.65 -10.45 -19.27
C PRO A 177 32.87 -8.94 -19.21
N GLU A 178 34.12 -8.49 -19.15
CA GLU A 178 34.46 -7.06 -19.02
C GLU A 178 33.78 -6.18 -20.07
N SER A 179 33.70 -6.67 -21.32
CA SER A 179 33.03 -6.00 -22.44
C SER A 179 31.55 -5.72 -22.22
N GLU A 180 30.89 -6.48 -21.35
CA GLU A 180 29.44 -6.39 -21.08
C GLU A 180 29.12 -5.70 -19.75
N ARG A 181 30.10 -5.53 -18.86
CA ARG A 181 29.87 -4.97 -17.52
C ARG A 181 29.30 -3.56 -17.56
N LYS A 182 29.74 -2.72 -18.51
CA LYS A 182 29.21 -1.36 -18.67
C LYS A 182 27.71 -1.38 -18.98
N ALA A 183 27.27 -2.21 -19.94
CA ALA A 183 25.84 -2.31 -20.25
C ALA A 183 25.02 -2.80 -19.05
N LYS A 184 25.57 -3.75 -18.29
CA LYS A 184 24.95 -4.24 -17.06
C LYS A 184 24.85 -3.16 -15.98
N TYR A 185 25.87 -2.32 -15.87
CA TYR A 185 25.85 -1.16 -14.99
C TYR A 185 24.76 -0.16 -15.38
N GLU A 186 24.69 0.24 -16.65
CA GLU A 186 23.66 1.20 -17.11
C GLU A 186 22.25 0.68 -16.85
N MET A 187 22.03 -0.63 -16.99
CA MET A 187 20.75 -1.26 -16.63
C MET A 187 20.46 -1.19 -15.11
N ILE A 188 21.47 -1.36 -14.25
CA ILE A 188 21.31 -1.22 -12.79
C ILE A 188 21.03 0.24 -12.43
N LYS A 189 21.78 1.17 -13.04
CA LYS A 189 21.59 2.62 -12.89
C LYS A 189 20.19 3.03 -13.35
N SER A 190 19.68 2.46 -14.44
CA SER A 190 18.32 2.77 -14.91
C SER A 190 17.24 2.33 -13.93
N PHE A 191 17.41 1.21 -13.22
CA PHE A 191 16.49 0.85 -12.13
C PHE A 191 16.47 1.92 -11.04
N TYR A 192 17.64 2.40 -10.61
CA TYR A 192 17.72 3.48 -9.63
C TYR A 192 17.04 4.75 -10.15
N THR A 193 17.40 5.24 -11.35
CA THR A 193 16.88 6.51 -11.85
C THR A 193 15.36 6.47 -12.05
N GLN A 194 14.83 5.36 -12.57
CA GLN A 194 13.41 5.22 -12.89
C GLN A 194 12.54 4.96 -11.65
N TYR A 195 13.03 4.15 -10.70
CA TYR A 195 12.20 3.66 -9.60
C TYR A 195 12.53 4.30 -8.24
N ALA A 196 13.64 5.01 -8.08
CA ALA A 196 13.93 5.78 -6.89
C ALA A 196 13.63 7.28 -7.09
N THR A 197 14.22 7.89 -8.13
CA THR A 197 14.35 9.35 -8.22
C THR A 197 13.47 10.06 -9.25
N ASP A 198 12.86 9.34 -10.20
CA ASP A 198 12.05 9.96 -11.25
C ASP A 198 10.82 10.67 -10.65
N ASP A 199 10.78 11.99 -10.70
CA ASP A 199 9.72 12.80 -10.11
C ASP A 199 8.60 13.16 -11.12
N SER A 200 8.69 12.67 -12.35
CA SER A 200 7.71 12.96 -13.39
C SER A 200 6.32 12.42 -13.04
N ASP A 201 5.30 13.08 -13.58
CA ASP A 201 3.93 12.65 -13.34
C ASP A 201 3.68 11.24 -13.92
N GLY A 202 3.07 10.37 -13.10
CA GLY A 202 2.89 8.96 -13.42
C GLY A 202 4.14 8.07 -13.28
N ALA A 203 5.29 8.59 -12.87
CA ALA A 203 6.48 7.78 -12.65
C ALA A 203 6.25 6.70 -11.56
N PRO A 204 6.72 5.45 -11.76
CA PRO A 204 6.58 4.38 -10.78
C PRO A 204 7.70 4.43 -9.72
N SER A 205 8.00 5.61 -9.19
CA SER A 205 9.16 5.85 -8.34
C SER A 205 8.81 6.09 -6.87
N VAL A 206 9.81 5.90 -6.00
CA VAL A 206 9.73 6.26 -4.59
C VAL A 206 9.53 7.77 -4.41
N GLU A 207 10.23 8.62 -5.17
CA GLU A 207 10.05 10.08 -5.06
C GLU A 207 8.62 10.51 -5.42
N ARG A 208 8.04 9.93 -6.49
CA ARG A 208 6.64 10.18 -6.85
C ARG A 208 5.68 9.62 -5.80
N ALA A 209 5.98 8.45 -5.24
CA ALA A 209 5.20 7.89 -4.13
C ALA A 209 5.18 8.85 -2.94
N PHE A 210 6.31 9.45 -2.58
CA PHE A 210 6.37 10.39 -1.46
C PHE A 210 5.48 11.61 -1.66
N ALA A 211 5.46 12.20 -2.86
CA ALA A 211 4.59 13.32 -3.18
C ALA A 211 3.09 12.94 -3.05
N ILE A 212 2.71 11.75 -3.51
CA ILE A 212 1.33 11.25 -3.41
C ILE A 212 0.94 10.98 -1.95
N LEU A 213 1.84 10.36 -1.17
CA LEU A 213 1.61 10.08 0.24
C LEU A 213 1.56 11.36 1.09
N ASP A 214 2.37 12.38 0.76
CA ASP A 214 2.31 13.68 1.42
C ASP A 214 0.97 14.39 1.15
N TYR A 215 0.45 14.30 -0.07
CA TYR A 215 -0.89 14.78 -0.38
C TYR A 215 -1.98 14.01 0.39
N ALA A 216 -1.88 12.69 0.46
CA ALA A 216 -2.83 11.86 1.22
C ALA A 216 -2.83 12.18 2.73
N LEU A 217 -1.71 12.66 3.28
CA LEU A 217 -1.53 12.99 4.69
C LEU A 217 -1.86 14.44 5.06
N GLN A 218 -2.14 15.32 4.09
CA GLN A 218 -2.31 16.76 4.34
C GLN A 218 -3.39 17.07 5.38
N ASP A 219 -4.50 16.31 5.34
CA ASP A 219 -5.66 16.54 6.19
C ASP A 219 -5.81 15.48 7.31
N VAL A 220 -4.83 14.57 7.43
CA VAL A 220 -4.84 13.49 8.44
C VAL A 220 -4.14 13.99 9.71
N PRO A 221 -4.81 14.00 10.88
CA PRO A 221 -4.16 14.34 12.14
C PRO A 221 -3.00 13.38 12.44
N GLN A 222 -1.89 13.91 12.97
CA GLN A 222 -0.66 13.13 13.21
C GLN A 222 -0.81 12.01 14.25
N ASN A 223 -1.85 12.09 15.08
CA ASN A 223 -2.17 11.09 16.09
C ASN A 223 -3.06 9.95 15.57
N GLU A 224 -3.48 9.98 14.30
CA GLU A 224 -4.25 8.90 13.68
C GLU A 224 -3.34 7.75 13.25
N ASP A 225 -3.82 6.51 13.42
CA ASP A 225 -3.07 5.30 13.04
C ASP A 225 -2.75 5.27 11.53
N VAL A 226 -3.65 5.77 10.69
CA VAL A 226 -3.42 5.87 9.24
C VAL A 226 -2.27 6.82 8.91
N TYR A 227 -2.04 7.85 9.73
CA TYR A 227 -0.89 8.75 9.57
C TYR A 227 0.42 7.97 9.73
N LEU A 228 0.54 7.24 10.83
CA LEU A 228 1.74 6.47 11.15
C LEU A 228 1.94 5.30 10.19
N TYR A 229 0.86 4.64 9.76
CA TYR A 229 0.91 3.61 8.71
C TYR A 229 1.49 4.13 7.39
N LEU A 230 1.00 5.28 6.90
CA LEU A 230 1.51 5.87 5.67
C LEU A 230 2.94 6.40 5.83
N LEU A 231 3.31 6.90 7.01
CA LEU A 231 4.69 7.26 7.32
C LEU A 231 5.63 6.04 7.32
N ASN A 232 5.20 4.90 7.89
CA ASN A 232 5.94 3.64 7.80
C ASN A 232 6.09 3.19 6.33
N SER A 233 5.04 3.33 5.52
CA SER A 233 5.11 3.05 4.08
C SER A 233 6.15 3.93 3.38
N LYS A 234 6.22 5.23 3.70
CA LYS A 234 7.27 6.13 3.18
C LYS A 234 8.68 5.66 3.58
N LEU A 235 8.87 5.23 4.83
CA LEU A 235 10.15 4.73 5.31
C LEU A 235 10.55 3.41 4.63
N ALA A 236 9.60 2.51 4.34
CA ALA A 236 9.84 1.31 3.53
C ALA A 236 10.24 1.66 2.08
N GLY A 237 9.59 2.67 1.48
CA GLY A 237 10.00 3.20 0.18
C GLY A 237 11.43 3.78 0.22
N LEU A 238 11.79 4.47 1.31
CA LEU A 238 13.13 5.01 1.50
C LEU A 238 14.19 3.91 1.67
N ASP A 239 13.87 2.82 2.37
CA ASP A 239 14.74 1.64 2.46
C ASP A 239 15.03 1.06 1.07
N THR A 240 13.98 0.90 0.26
CA THR A 240 14.08 0.47 -1.14
C THR A 240 14.96 1.41 -1.98
N TRP A 241 14.82 2.73 -1.80
CA TRP A 241 15.70 3.71 -2.45
C TRP A 241 17.16 3.48 -2.06
N GLY A 242 17.45 3.39 -0.76
CA GLY A 242 18.80 3.19 -0.23
C GLY A 242 19.47 1.96 -0.82
N ASP A 243 18.74 0.85 -0.92
CA ASP A 243 19.20 -0.40 -1.50
C ASP A 243 19.43 -0.32 -3.02
N LEU A 244 18.56 0.36 -3.77
CA LEU A 244 18.78 0.62 -5.20
C LEU A 244 20.06 1.46 -5.42
N LEU A 245 20.28 2.47 -4.58
CA LEU A 245 21.49 3.30 -4.61
C LEU A 245 22.74 2.47 -4.25
N PHE A 246 22.65 1.61 -3.24
CA PHE A 246 23.73 0.71 -2.84
C PHE A 246 24.11 -0.26 -3.97
N ASN A 247 23.13 -0.85 -4.63
CA ASN A 247 23.34 -1.71 -5.79
C ASN A 247 24.04 -0.95 -6.93
N THR A 248 23.57 0.25 -7.24
CA THR A 248 24.15 1.10 -8.29
C THR A 248 25.59 1.48 -7.97
N PHE A 249 25.86 1.93 -6.74
CA PHE A 249 27.22 2.23 -6.30
C PHE A 249 28.12 1.00 -6.36
N THR A 250 27.66 -0.15 -5.88
CA THR A 250 28.45 -1.38 -5.90
C THR A 250 28.72 -1.85 -7.33
N ALA A 251 27.74 -1.70 -8.24
CA ALA A 251 27.91 -1.97 -9.65
C ALA A 251 28.99 -1.07 -10.28
N SER A 252 28.93 0.24 -10.01
CA SER A 252 29.90 1.21 -10.52
C SER A 252 31.34 0.86 -10.12
N ARG A 253 31.56 0.42 -8.87
CA ARG A 253 32.88 0.00 -8.38
C ARG A 253 33.43 -1.24 -9.07
N ARG A 254 32.56 -2.11 -9.60
CA ARG A 254 32.94 -3.34 -10.31
C ARG A 254 33.32 -3.11 -11.78
N LEU A 255 33.16 -1.89 -12.30
CA LEU A 255 33.60 -1.48 -13.64
C LEU A 255 35.10 -1.14 -13.75
N SER A 256 35.90 -1.44 -12.72
CA SER A 256 37.32 -1.08 -12.57
C SER A 256 37.56 0.41 -12.30
N VAL A 257 38.52 0.70 -11.40
CA VAL A 257 38.81 2.03 -10.83
C VAL A 257 39.27 3.05 -11.89
N SER A 258 39.84 2.60 -13.01
CA SER A 258 40.30 3.48 -14.11
C SER A 258 39.17 4.07 -14.96
N THR A 259 37.95 3.55 -14.83
CA THR A 259 36.78 3.90 -15.67
C THR A 259 35.77 4.77 -14.94
N PHE A 260 36.02 5.11 -13.68
CA PHE A 260 35.19 6.05 -12.93
C PHE A 260 35.42 7.45 -13.47
N ALA A 261 34.68 7.83 -14.51
CA ALA A 261 34.64 9.20 -14.97
C ALA A 261 34.33 10.09 -13.75
N PRO A 262 35.05 11.22 -13.55
CA PRO A 262 34.79 12.13 -12.44
C PRO A 262 33.32 12.54 -12.32
N GLU A 263 32.62 12.61 -13.45
CA GLU A 263 31.19 12.86 -13.58
C GLU A 263 30.33 11.80 -12.88
N GLU A 264 30.67 10.51 -13.05
CA GLU A 264 29.93 9.41 -12.43
C GLU A 264 30.10 9.43 -10.91
N LYS A 265 31.30 9.79 -10.43
CA LYS A 265 31.56 9.97 -8.99
C LYS A 265 30.77 11.11 -8.43
N ALA A 266 30.80 12.26 -9.10
CA ALA A 266 30.03 13.43 -8.70
C ALA A 266 28.52 13.11 -8.67
N TRP A 267 28.02 12.37 -9.66
CA TRP A 267 26.64 11.92 -9.69
C TRP A 267 26.28 11.06 -8.46
N ILE A 268 27.03 9.99 -8.17
CA ILE A 268 26.72 9.14 -7.00
C ILE A 268 26.86 9.90 -5.67
N ASP A 269 27.85 10.78 -5.55
CA ASP A 269 28.03 11.59 -4.34
C ASP A 269 26.83 12.54 -4.13
N ASN A 270 26.26 13.09 -5.21
CA ASN A 270 25.02 13.89 -5.16
C ASN A 270 23.82 13.03 -4.74
N GLU A 271 23.63 11.85 -5.35
CA GLU A 271 22.53 10.94 -5.03
C GLU A 271 22.55 10.48 -3.57
N ARG A 272 23.75 10.16 -3.04
CA ARG A 272 23.93 9.85 -1.61
C ARG A 272 23.55 11.02 -0.71
N SER A 273 23.91 12.23 -1.10
CA SER A 273 23.58 13.43 -0.34
C SER A 273 22.07 13.68 -0.32
N ALA A 274 21.39 13.46 -1.44
CA ALA A 274 19.93 13.54 -1.55
C ALA A 274 19.23 12.49 -0.68
N TYR A 275 19.67 11.22 -0.76
CA TYR A 275 19.17 10.14 0.11
C TYR A 275 19.33 10.47 1.59
N GLU A 276 20.52 10.90 2.03
CA GLU A 276 20.76 11.25 3.43
C GLU A 276 19.93 12.44 3.91
N ALA A 277 19.69 13.43 3.05
CA ALA A 277 18.80 14.55 3.37
C ALA A 277 17.36 14.05 3.58
N ARG A 278 16.87 13.17 2.69
CA ARG A 278 15.53 12.57 2.77
C ARG A 278 15.37 11.70 4.00
N ARG A 279 16.36 10.85 4.28
CA ARG A 279 16.43 9.99 5.49
C ARG A 279 16.36 10.81 6.77
N LYS A 280 17.16 11.87 6.89
CA LYS A 280 17.11 12.76 8.06
C LYS A 280 15.74 13.41 8.23
N ALA A 281 15.15 13.90 7.14
CA ALA A 281 13.83 14.53 7.19
C ALA A 281 12.73 13.54 7.62
N MET A 282 12.72 12.32 7.08
CA MET A 282 11.71 11.31 7.45
C MET A 282 11.88 10.79 8.86
N LEU A 283 13.12 10.57 9.33
CA LEU A 283 13.37 10.19 10.72
C LEU A 283 12.99 11.33 11.68
N ALA A 284 13.28 12.59 11.35
CA ALA A 284 12.81 13.72 12.16
C ALA A 284 11.28 13.77 12.24
N ARG A 285 10.59 13.51 11.12
CA ARG A 285 9.12 13.43 11.12
C ARG A 285 8.60 12.27 11.97
N LEU A 286 9.25 11.11 11.92
CA LEU A 286 8.91 9.98 12.77
C LEU A 286 9.11 10.31 14.25
N GLU A 287 10.22 10.97 14.60
CA GLU A 287 10.49 11.43 15.97
C GLU A 287 9.38 12.36 16.49
N GLU A 288 8.90 13.30 15.67
CA GLU A 288 7.77 14.17 16.01
C GLU A 288 6.51 13.36 16.34
N VAL A 289 6.19 12.36 15.51
CA VAL A 289 4.97 11.54 15.66
C VAL A 289 5.05 10.61 16.88
N VAL A 290 6.19 9.95 17.10
CA VAL A 290 6.35 8.99 18.22
C VAL A 290 6.88 9.64 19.50
N GLY A 291 7.21 10.94 19.45
CA GLY A 291 7.61 11.79 20.57
C GLY A 291 9.03 11.58 21.11
N SER A 292 9.79 10.59 20.64
CA SER A 292 11.16 10.35 21.12
C SER A 292 12.01 9.43 20.23
N LYS A 293 13.31 9.72 20.12
CA LYS A 293 14.31 8.81 19.52
C LYS A 293 14.51 7.50 20.28
N THR A 294 14.04 7.42 21.53
CA THR A 294 14.13 6.19 22.32
C THR A 294 12.99 5.22 22.03
N HIS A 295 11.95 5.67 21.32
CA HIS A 295 10.81 4.85 20.92
C HIS A 295 11.28 3.68 20.03
N GLU A 296 10.67 2.51 20.21
CA GLU A 296 11.11 1.28 19.52
C GLU A 296 10.97 1.39 17.98
N LEU A 297 9.89 2.02 17.48
CA LEU A 297 9.68 2.23 16.05
C LEU A 297 10.75 3.13 15.43
N TYR A 298 11.19 4.17 16.15
CA TYR A 298 12.27 5.04 15.69
C TYR A 298 13.60 4.28 15.61
N LYS A 299 13.92 3.48 16.64
CA LYS A 299 15.12 2.65 16.66
C LYS A 299 15.10 1.60 15.55
N TYR A 300 13.95 1.00 15.30
CA TYR A 300 13.77 0.05 14.21
C TYR A 300 14.15 0.70 12.87
N TRP A 301 13.55 1.85 12.54
CA TRP A 301 13.83 2.52 11.26
C TRP A 301 15.26 3.05 11.14
N ILE A 302 15.91 3.45 12.24
CA ILE A 302 17.35 3.75 12.23
C ILE A 302 18.20 2.51 11.94
N GLY A 303 17.78 1.34 12.42
CA GLY A 303 18.50 0.09 12.19
C GLY A 303 18.34 -0.43 10.76
N VAL A 304 17.21 -0.14 10.13
CA VAL A 304 16.90 -0.50 8.75
C VAL A 304 17.59 0.46 7.76
N LEU A 305 17.48 1.78 7.95
CA LEU A 305 17.93 2.83 7.01
C LEU A 305 19.38 3.30 7.20
#